data_AF-A0A441CDD2-F1
#
_entry.id   AF-A0A441CDD2-F1
#
_cell.length_a   1.000
_cell.length_b   1.000
_cell.length_c   1.000
_cell.angle_alpha   90.00
_cell.angle_beta   90.00
_cell.angle_gamma   90.00
#
_symmetry.space_group_name_H-M   'P 1'
#
loop_
_entity.id
_entity.type
_entity.pdbx_description
1 polymer ?
#
loop_
_entity_poly.entity_id
_entity_poly.type
_entity_poly.pdbx_seq_one_letter_code
_entity_poly.pdbx_strand_id
1 'polypeptide(L)'
;MGKVIEERISKVIDGSPDSIQNFVATGGGLELFVWLGLIYLKLHLKDKTFRKELDQRIPSGMIADDYEWDVLHHIHTVVRCFFVPTTIEANVFGSMMVLPCRQEGSPDQFDFGDLHFGQTMMLRLGGTAIVVVFNDSAGALRFFQENVLDKITGPINELQAREIMTEFALLNMHLKERPIYQSELDMLNETHRIVARLPDRPELDEWSYELRGQMLWNALGHAWPQLRFAGATKEEVERVVLTGTLSILFDDQGNFVTSPGNFPGNAAEEALTKS
;
A
#
# COMPACT_ATOMS: atom_id res chain seq x y z
N MET A 1 2.64 -14.91 18.59
CA MET A 1 2.47 -14.50 17.18
C MET A 1 2.40 -15.71 16.26
N GLY A 2 3.45 -16.54 16.14
CA GLY A 2 3.45 -17.74 15.27
C GLY A 2 2.19 -18.62 15.36
N LYS A 3 1.90 -19.16 16.55
CA LYS A 3 0.73 -20.04 16.77
C LYS A 3 -0.64 -19.34 16.72
N VAL A 4 -0.68 -18.05 17.03
CA VAL A 4 -1.95 -17.31 17.23
C VAL A 4 -2.41 -16.66 15.92
N ILE A 5 -1.47 -16.21 15.09
CA ILE A 5 -1.73 -15.44 13.87
C ILE A 5 -1.17 -16.17 12.65
N GLU A 6 0.15 -16.39 12.58
CA GLU A 6 0.81 -16.87 11.36
C GLU A 6 0.32 -18.29 10.97
N GLU A 7 0.13 -19.22 11.92
CA GLU A 7 -0.42 -20.56 11.67
C GLU A 7 -1.90 -20.58 11.24
N ARG A 8 -2.67 -19.55 11.58
CA ARG A 8 -4.07 -19.44 11.15
C ARG A 8 -4.15 -18.82 9.76
N ILE A 9 -3.39 -17.77 9.54
CA ILE A 9 -3.28 -17.10 8.25
C ILE A 9 -2.72 -18.05 7.18
N SER A 10 -1.73 -18.89 7.50
CA SER A 10 -1.19 -19.87 6.55
C SER A 10 -2.19 -20.92 6.06
N LYS A 11 -3.30 -21.13 6.78
CA LYS A 11 -4.39 -22.03 6.36
C LYS A 11 -5.37 -21.38 5.40
N VAL A 12 -5.34 -20.05 5.30
CA VAL A 12 -6.25 -19.23 4.50
C VAL A 12 -5.55 -18.73 3.24
N ILE A 13 -4.27 -18.37 3.36
CA ILE A 13 -3.47 -17.87 2.25
C ILE A 13 -3.05 -19.04 1.38
N ASP A 14 -3.78 -19.26 0.30
CA ASP A 14 -3.51 -20.23 -0.76
C ASP A 14 -3.18 -19.57 -2.11
N GLY A 15 -3.16 -18.22 -2.14
CA GLY A 15 -2.96 -17.41 -3.34
C GLY A 15 -4.23 -17.12 -4.13
N SER A 16 -5.39 -17.64 -3.70
CA SER A 16 -6.71 -17.35 -4.28
C SER A 16 -7.35 -16.12 -3.64
N PRO A 17 -7.88 -15.18 -4.46
CA PRO A 17 -8.54 -13.99 -3.93
C PRO A 17 -9.82 -14.37 -3.16
N ASP A 18 -10.55 -15.38 -3.61
CA ASP A 18 -11.80 -15.84 -2.99
C ASP A 18 -11.55 -16.35 -1.56
N SER A 19 -10.47 -17.10 -1.34
CA SER A 19 -10.13 -17.64 -0.02
C SER A 19 -9.88 -16.53 1.00
N ILE A 20 -9.13 -15.49 0.60
CA ILE A 20 -8.82 -14.34 1.45
C ILE A 20 -10.06 -13.45 1.64
N GLN A 21 -10.83 -13.17 0.58
CA GLN A 21 -12.04 -12.37 0.66
C GLN A 21 -13.11 -13.03 1.56
N ASN A 22 -13.31 -14.36 1.43
CA ASN A 22 -14.22 -15.11 2.30
C ASN A 22 -13.76 -15.10 3.76
N PHE A 23 -12.45 -15.20 4.01
CA PHE A 23 -11.91 -15.08 5.36
C PHE A 23 -12.17 -13.71 5.97
N VAL A 24 -11.97 -12.62 5.21
CA VAL A 24 -12.29 -11.26 5.67
C VAL A 24 -13.80 -11.12 5.94
N ALA A 25 -14.65 -11.59 5.02
CA ALA A 25 -16.11 -11.52 5.13
C ALA A 25 -16.68 -12.30 6.34
N THR A 26 -16.00 -13.35 6.77
CA THR A 26 -16.39 -14.18 7.94
C THR A 26 -15.80 -13.67 9.26
N GLY A 27 -15.17 -12.48 9.27
CA GLY A 27 -14.65 -11.82 10.48
C GLY A 27 -13.13 -11.94 10.67
N GLY A 28 -12.41 -12.54 9.72
CA GLY A 28 -10.94 -12.66 9.75
C GLY A 28 -10.17 -11.36 9.46
N GLY A 29 -10.86 -10.26 9.17
CA GLY A 29 -10.24 -8.99 8.77
C GLY A 29 -9.20 -8.46 9.76
N LEU A 30 -9.46 -8.52 11.07
CA LEU A 30 -8.49 -8.09 12.10
C LEU A 30 -7.24 -8.97 12.11
N GLU A 31 -7.40 -10.29 11.97
CA GLU A 31 -6.27 -11.22 11.97
C GLU A 31 -5.37 -10.98 10.75
N LEU A 32 -5.98 -10.73 9.58
CA LEU A 32 -5.25 -10.39 8.35
C LEU A 32 -4.53 -9.04 8.50
N PHE A 33 -5.22 -8.01 8.98
CA PHE A 33 -4.65 -6.68 9.20
C PHE A 33 -3.45 -6.72 10.15
N VAL A 34 -3.56 -7.46 11.27
CA VAL A 34 -2.45 -7.62 12.20
C VAL A 34 -1.30 -8.42 11.58
N TRP A 35 -1.58 -9.46 10.80
CA TRP A 35 -0.51 -10.19 10.13
C TRP A 35 0.27 -9.33 9.13
N LEU A 36 -0.43 -8.54 8.30
CA LEU A 36 0.20 -7.57 7.41
C LEU A 36 0.99 -6.52 8.21
N GLY A 37 0.44 -6.02 9.31
CA GLY A 37 1.14 -5.09 10.16
C GLY A 37 2.38 -5.66 10.85
N LEU A 38 2.39 -6.98 11.14
CA LEU A 38 3.57 -7.67 11.64
C LEU A 38 4.67 -7.76 10.58
N ILE A 39 4.32 -8.01 9.31
CA ILE A 39 5.28 -8.00 8.21
C ILE A 39 5.89 -6.61 8.10
N TYR A 40 5.03 -5.58 8.00
CA TYR A 40 5.44 -4.19 7.88
C TYR A 40 6.37 -3.76 9.04
N LEU A 41 5.94 -4.00 10.29
CA LEU A 41 6.73 -3.62 11.47
C LEU A 41 8.06 -4.37 11.55
N LYS A 42 8.07 -5.69 11.26
CA LYS A 42 9.30 -6.48 11.30
C LYS A 42 10.30 -6.03 10.24
N LEU A 43 9.83 -5.68 9.04
CA LEU A 43 10.67 -5.13 7.97
C LEU A 43 11.35 -3.84 8.44
N HIS A 44 10.56 -2.85 8.89
CA HIS A 44 11.09 -1.56 9.31
C HIS A 44 12.01 -1.64 10.55
N LEU A 45 11.76 -2.60 11.46
CA LEU A 45 12.70 -2.89 12.54
C LEU A 45 13.99 -3.52 12.04
N LYS A 46 13.91 -4.36 11.00
CA LYS A 46 15.06 -5.02 10.38
C LYS A 46 15.96 -4.01 9.63
N ASP A 47 15.39 -2.93 9.12
CA ASP A 47 16.12 -1.84 8.45
C ASP A 47 17.13 -1.12 9.36
N LYS A 48 17.02 -1.29 10.68
CA LYS A 48 18.09 -0.89 11.64
C LYS A 48 19.40 -1.64 11.43
N THR A 49 19.37 -2.76 10.71
CA THR A 49 20.52 -3.61 10.43
C THR A 49 20.97 -3.59 8.97
N PHE A 50 20.23 -2.89 8.11
CA PHE A 50 20.53 -2.78 6.68
C PHE A 50 21.10 -1.41 6.36
N ARG A 51 22.21 -1.39 5.61
CA ARG A 51 22.85 -0.15 5.16
C ARG A 51 22.09 0.43 3.99
N LYS A 52 22.07 1.76 3.87
CA LYS A 52 21.54 2.44 2.68
C LYS A 52 22.36 2.11 1.44
N GLU A 53 23.68 2.02 1.61
CA GLU A 53 24.61 1.59 0.56
C GLU A 53 25.20 0.23 0.88
N LEU A 54 25.11 -0.68 -0.10
CA LEU A 54 25.72 -2.02 -0.02
C LEU A 54 27.25 -1.94 -0.04
N ASP A 55 27.83 -0.96 -0.73
CA ASP A 55 29.27 -0.72 -0.72
C ASP A 55 29.73 -0.18 0.64
N GLN A 56 30.47 -1.01 1.38
CA GLN A 56 30.90 -0.68 2.73
C GLN A 56 31.86 0.51 2.81
N ARG A 57 32.49 0.86 1.69
CA ARG A 57 33.42 1.99 1.57
C ARG A 57 32.70 3.33 1.58
N ILE A 58 31.40 3.35 1.28
CA ILE A 58 30.58 4.56 1.28
C ILE A 58 29.93 4.70 2.66
N PRO A 59 30.25 5.77 3.42
CA PRO A 59 29.58 6.04 4.69
C PRO A 59 28.15 6.51 4.41
N SER A 60 27.15 5.70 4.79
CA SER A 60 25.74 5.95 4.42
C SER A 60 24.73 5.69 5.54
N GLY A 61 25.18 5.21 6.70
CA GLY A 61 24.28 4.86 7.80
C GLY A 61 23.40 3.63 7.50
N MET A 62 22.35 3.48 8.30
CA MET A 62 21.33 2.44 8.15
C MET A 62 20.08 3.00 7.48
N ILE A 63 19.31 2.16 6.79
CA ILE A 63 18.06 2.55 6.14
C ILE A 63 17.12 3.22 7.15
N ALA A 64 17.03 2.65 8.35
CA ALA A 64 16.13 3.15 9.37
C ALA A 64 16.58 4.44 10.09
N ASP A 65 17.73 5.01 9.70
CA ASP A 65 18.17 6.33 10.20
C ASP A 65 17.24 7.46 9.70
N ASP A 66 16.50 7.24 8.61
CA ASP A 66 15.56 8.22 8.04
C ASP A 66 14.12 8.05 8.56
N TYR A 67 13.88 7.15 9.52
CA TYR A 67 12.53 6.83 9.96
C TYR A 67 12.04 7.70 11.13
N GLU A 68 10.78 8.11 11.03
CA GLU A 68 9.99 8.67 12.12
C GLU A 68 9.38 7.52 12.94
N TRP A 69 10.09 7.06 13.98
CA TRP A 69 9.69 5.86 14.73
C TRP A 69 8.34 5.97 15.46
N ASP A 70 7.92 7.18 15.78
CA ASP A 70 6.65 7.47 16.43
C ASP A 70 5.45 7.11 15.53
N VAL A 71 5.58 7.23 14.20
CA VAL A 71 4.51 6.83 13.28
C VAL A 71 4.24 5.33 13.31
N LEU A 72 5.20 4.52 13.76
CA LEU A 72 5.04 3.07 13.93
C LEU A 72 4.38 2.68 15.27
N HIS A 73 4.14 3.62 16.18
CA HIS A 73 3.58 3.32 17.50
C HIS A 73 2.16 2.74 17.42
N HIS A 74 1.32 3.30 16.55
CA HIS A 74 -0.05 2.83 16.34
C HIS A 74 -0.06 1.36 15.89
N ILE A 75 0.63 1.05 14.79
CA ILE A 75 0.70 -0.31 14.27
C ILE A 75 1.32 -1.27 15.29
N HIS A 76 2.38 -0.86 15.99
CA HIS A 76 2.98 -1.66 17.07
C HIS A 76 1.96 -2.02 18.15
N THR A 77 1.09 -1.08 18.53
CA THR A 77 0.05 -1.31 19.54
C THR A 77 -1.01 -2.28 19.02
N VAL A 78 -1.48 -2.08 17.79
CA VAL A 78 -2.50 -2.95 17.16
C VAL A 78 -1.99 -4.37 16.97
N VAL A 79 -0.75 -4.58 16.48
CA VAL A 79 -0.25 -5.94 16.23
C VAL A 79 -0.05 -6.77 17.50
N ARG A 80 -0.06 -6.13 18.67
CA ARG A 80 0.03 -6.80 19.97
C ARG A 80 -1.32 -7.02 20.65
N CYS A 81 -2.44 -6.68 20.02
CA CYS A 81 -3.78 -6.80 20.60
C CYS A 81 -4.16 -8.23 21.05
N PHE A 82 -3.47 -9.26 20.56
CA PHE A 82 -3.67 -10.65 20.96
C PHE A 82 -2.91 -11.06 22.24
N PHE A 83 -1.92 -10.29 22.68
CA PHE A 83 -1.15 -10.58 23.89
C PHE A 83 -1.78 -10.00 25.16
N VAL A 84 -2.46 -8.87 25.02
CA VAL A 84 -3.19 -8.20 26.09
C VAL A 84 -4.66 -8.24 25.69
N PRO A 85 -5.60 -8.73 26.50
CA PRO A 85 -7.03 -8.72 26.17
C PRO A 85 -7.49 -7.29 25.83
N THR A 86 -7.48 -6.97 24.54
CA THR A 86 -7.65 -5.60 24.03
C THR A 86 -8.85 -5.57 23.11
N THR A 87 -9.79 -4.69 23.39
CA THR A 87 -10.88 -4.41 22.44
C THR A 87 -10.38 -3.41 21.41
N ILE A 88 -10.53 -3.74 20.13
CA ILE A 88 -10.17 -2.86 19.02
C ILE A 88 -11.46 -2.28 18.43
N GLU A 89 -11.61 -0.96 18.47
CA GLU A 89 -12.74 -0.31 17.81
C GLU A 89 -12.60 -0.32 16.28
N ALA A 90 -13.74 -0.26 15.58
CA ALA A 90 -13.79 -0.34 14.12
C ALA A 90 -12.97 0.76 13.41
N ASN A 91 -12.89 1.96 13.96
CA ASN A 91 -12.15 3.07 13.34
C ASN A 91 -10.63 2.97 13.55
N VAL A 92 -10.15 2.00 14.34
CA VAL A 92 -8.70 1.73 14.51
C VAL A 92 -8.12 1.05 13.27
N PHE A 93 -8.96 0.35 12.51
CA PHE A 93 -8.56 -0.31 11.26
C PHE A 93 -8.30 0.73 10.18
N GLY A 94 -7.12 0.66 9.59
CA GLY A 94 -6.85 1.38 8.38
C GLY A 94 -7.48 0.71 7.15
N SER A 95 -7.26 1.32 6.00
CA SER A 95 -7.74 0.83 4.71
C SER A 95 -7.09 -0.49 4.36
N MET A 96 -7.89 -1.46 3.93
CA MET A 96 -7.40 -2.74 3.42
C MET A 96 -8.26 -3.18 2.24
N MET A 97 -7.61 -3.54 1.14
CA MET A 97 -8.28 -3.98 -0.09
C MET A 97 -7.62 -5.25 -0.63
N VAL A 98 -8.45 -6.21 -1.04
CA VAL A 98 -8.02 -7.50 -1.60
C VAL A 98 -8.55 -7.59 -3.03
N LEU A 99 -7.66 -7.58 -4.01
CA LEU A 99 -8.00 -7.60 -5.43
C LEU A 99 -7.47 -8.86 -6.12
N PRO A 100 -8.24 -9.43 -7.08
CA PRO A 100 -7.73 -10.45 -7.96
C PRO A 100 -6.61 -9.86 -8.84
N CYS A 101 -5.48 -10.55 -8.90
CA CYS A 101 -4.28 -10.15 -9.61
C CYS A 101 -3.91 -11.19 -10.67
N ARG A 102 -3.90 -10.79 -11.94
CA ARG A 102 -3.43 -11.63 -13.05
C ARG A 102 -1.91 -11.56 -13.15
N GLN A 103 -1.30 -12.64 -13.62
CA GLN A 103 0.14 -12.71 -13.82
C GLN A 103 0.51 -12.22 -15.22
N GLU A 104 1.36 -11.20 -15.29
CA GLU A 104 1.72 -10.53 -16.53
C GLU A 104 3.22 -10.18 -16.54
N GLY A 105 3.99 -10.90 -17.36
CA GLY A 105 5.42 -10.62 -17.59
C GLY A 105 6.40 -11.17 -16.55
N SER A 106 6.05 -11.23 -15.26
CA SER A 106 6.91 -11.84 -14.23
C SER A 106 6.59 -13.33 -14.03
N PRO A 107 7.58 -14.24 -13.93
CA PRO A 107 7.34 -15.62 -13.49
C PRO A 107 7.03 -15.71 -11.99
N ASP A 108 7.39 -14.69 -11.21
CA ASP A 108 7.21 -14.67 -9.76
C ASP A 108 5.74 -14.39 -9.39
N GLN A 109 5.21 -15.24 -8.52
CA GLN A 109 3.86 -15.12 -7.96
C GLN A 109 3.85 -14.37 -6.61
N PHE A 110 5.03 -13.88 -6.18
CA PHE A 110 5.21 -13.09 -4.99
C PHE A 110 5.66 -11.70 -5.40
N ASP A 111 5.04 -10.68 -4.81
CA ASP A 111 5.55 -9.32 -4.89
C ASP A 111 5.30 -8.61 -3.55
N PHE A 112 6.24 -7.75 -3.15
CA PHE A 112 6.12 -6.95 -1.93
C PHE A 112 6.57 -5.53 -2.22
N GLY A 113 5.76 -4.57 -1.81
CA GLY A 113 6.07 -3.16 -1.86
C GLY A 113 5.61 -2.45 -0.61
N ASP A 114 6.32 -1.39 -0.23
CA ASP A 114 5.86 -0.48 0.78
C ASP A 114 6.25 0.97 0.44
N LEU A 115 5.49 1.89 1.02
CA LEU A 115 5.71 3.32 1.00
C LEU A 115 5.63 3.80 2.45
N HIS A 116 6.76 3.78 3.16
CA HIS A 116 6.85 4.06 4.59
C HIS A 116 6.18 5.38 5.01
N PHE A 117 6.45 6.46 4.27
CA PHE A 117 5.88 7.79 4.52
C PHE A 117 4.35 7.80 4.43
N GLY A 118 3.78 7.00 3.53
CA GLY A 118 2.35 6.79 3.40
C GLY A 118 1.80 5.69 4.30
N GLN A 119 2.61 5.08 5.18
CA GLN A 119 2.23 3.95 6.04
C GLN A 119 1.43 2.87 5.29
N THR A 120 1.86 2.60 4.05
CA THR A 120 1.14 1.74 3.11
C THR A 120 2.04 0.62 2.65
N MET A 121 1.47 -0.57 2.49
CA MET A 121 2.14 -1.68 1.83
C MET A 121 1.22 -2.42 0.88
N MET A 122 1.85 -3.14 -0.05
CA MET A 122 1.24 -4.08 -0.96
C MET A 122 1.94 -5.43 -0.82
N LEU A 123 1.13 -6.49 -0.78
CA LEU A 123 1.59 -7.86 -0.81
C LEU A 123 0.80 -8.61 -1.89
N ARG A 124 1.52 -9.19 -2.84
CA ARG A 124 0.97 -10.11 -3.83
C ARG A 124 1.37 -11.53 -3.51
N LEU A 125 0.39 -12.43 -3.54
CA LEU A 125 0.55 -13.86 -3.36
C LEU A 125 -0.33 -14.59 -4.37
N GLY A 126 0.28 -15.29 -5.33
CA GLY A 126 -0.44 -15.99 -6.38
C GLY A 126 -1.27 -15.03 -7.24
N GLY A 127 -2.56 -15.34 -7.33
CA GLY A 127 -3.57 -14.56 -8.05
C GLY A 127 -4.20 -13.44 -7.23
N THR A 128 -3.57 -13.00 -6.13
CA THR A 128 -4.14 -12.01 -5.20
C THR A 128 -3.16 -10.89 -4.91
N ALA A 129 -3.63 -9.65 -4.93
CA ALA A 129 -2.92 -8.50 -4.39
C ALA A 129 -3.69 -7.93 -3.18
N ILE A 130 -2.98 -7.63 -2.10
CA ILE A 130 -3.51 -7.02 -0.90
C ILE A 130 -2.81 -5.67 -0.71
N VAL A 131 -3.58 -4.59 -0.61
CA VAL A 131 -3.07 -3.25 -0.30
C VAL A 131 -3.62 -2.84 1.05
N VAL A 132 -2.77 -2.31 1.92
CA VAL A 132 -3.15 -1.85 3.26
C VAL A 132 -2.48 -0.53 3.61
N VAL A 133 -3.25 0.37 4.23
CA VAL A 133 -2.80 1.59 4.90
C VAL A 133 -3.02 1.37 6.39
N PHE A 134 -2.05 1.68 7.23
CA PHE A 134 -2.14 1.29 8.65
C PHE A 134 -2.77 2.34 9.57
N ASN A 135 -2.85 3.60 9.15
CA ASN A 135 -3.15 4.72 10.04
C ASN A 135 -4.17 5.73 9.49
N ASP A 136 -5.06 5.32 8.59
CA ASP A 136 -6.02 6.22 7.93
C ASP A 136 -7.51 5.95 8.28
N SER A 137 -7.80 5.05 9.22
CA SER A 137 -9.18 4.72 9.63
C SER A 137 -10.14 4.41 8.46
N ALA A 138 -9.65 3.66 7.46
CA ALA A 138 -10.35 3.30 6.23
C ALA A 138 -10.61 4.47 5.24
N GLY A 139 -9.96 5.61 5.41
CA GLY A 139 -10.12 6.80 4.56
C GLY A 139 -9.81 6.54 3.09
N ALA A 140 -8.64 5.97 2.79
CA ALA A 140 -8.23 5.66 1.42
C ALA A 140 -9.18 4.64 0.76
N LEU A 141 -9.61 3.60 1.48
CA LEU A 141 -10.53 2.59 1.00
C LEU A 141 -11.89 3.20 0.64
N ARG A 142 -12.46 4.04 1.51
CA ARG A 142 -13.74 4.71 1.24
C ARG A 142 -13.67 5.58 0.00
N PHE A 143 -12.63 6.41 -0.10
CA PHE A 143 -12.41 7.22 -1.29
C PHE A 143 -12.30 6.36 -2.54
N PHE A 144 -11.51 5.29 -2.49
CA PHE A 144 -11.29 4.40 -3.63
C PHE A 144 -12.57 3.67 -4.05
N GLN A 145 -13.37 3.20 -3.09
CA GLN A 145 -14.67 2.57 -3.34
C GLN A 145 -15.63 3.52 -4.05
N GLU A 146 -15.71 4.78 -3.60
CA GLU A 146 -16.65 5.77 -4.15
C GLU A 146 -16.24 6.32 -5.52
N ASN A 147 -14.94 6.35 -5.84
CA ASN A 147 -14.43 7.10 -7.00
C ASN A 147 -13.74 6.25 -8.07
N VAL A 148 -13.25 5.06 -7.73
CA VAL A 148 -12.33 4.29 -8.56
C VAL A 148 -12.79 2.85 -8.77
N LEU A 149 -13.26 2.17 -7.73
CA LEU A 149 -13.47 0.72 -7.74
C LEU A 149 -14.40 0.25 -8.86
N ASP A 150 -15.52 0.95 -9.09
CA ASP A 150 -16.50 0.60 -10.14
C ASP A 150 -15.94 0.67 -11.56
N LYS A 151 -14.82 1.38 -11.76
CA LYS A 151 -14.14 1.48 -13.06
C LYS A 151 -13.24 0.28 -13.33
N ILE A 152 -12.86 -0.49 -12.30
CA ILE A 152 -12.00 -1.67 -12.43
C ILE A 152 -12.87 -2.87 -12.84
N THR A 153 -12.85 -3.19 -14.14
CA THR A 153 -13.77 -4.18 -14.74
C THR A 153 -13.20 -5.61 -14.79
N GLY A 154 -12.03 -5.85 -14.21
CA GLY A 154 -11.38 -7.16 -14.22
C GLY A 154 -10.20 -7.27 -13.25
N PRO A 155 -9.49 -8.42 -13.23
CA PRO A 155 -8.32 -8.61 -12.38
C PRO A 155 -7.22 -7.61 -12.75
N ILE A 156 -6.55 -7.00 -11.77
CA ILE A 156 -5.41 -6.09 -12.00
C ILE A 156 -4.14 -6.88 -12.32
N ASN A 157 -3.12 -6.27 -12.91
CA ASN A 157 -1.78 -6.87 -13.01
C ASN A 157 -0.81 -6.35 -11.93
N GLU A 158 0.44 -6.80 -11.97
CA GLU A 158 1.48 -6.45 -11.00
C GLU A 158 1.76 -4.95 -10.91
N LEU A 159 1.82 -4.29 -12.05
CA LEU A 159 2.16 -2.87 -12.13
C LEU A 159 0.96 -2.00 -11.70
N GLN A 160 -0.25 -2.43 -12.04
CA GLN A 160 -1.49 -1.84 -11.55
C GLN A 160 -1.62 -2.00 -10.03
N ALA A 161 -1.19 -3.12 -9.45
CA ALA A 161 -1.17 -3.29 -8.00
C ALA A 161 -0.20 -2.30 -7.32
N ARG A 162 0.95 -2.02 -7.95
CA ARG A 162 1.90 -1.00 -7.49
C ARG A 162 1.32 0.41 -7.58
N GLU A 163 0.60 0.74 -8.65
CA GLU A 163 -0.09 2.02 -8.77
C GLU A 163 -1.19 2.18 -7.71
N ILE A 164 -2.02 1.16 -7.48
CA ILE A 164 -3.05 1.20 -6.42
C ILE A 164 -2.42 1.41 -5.04
N MET A 165 -1.29 0.76 -4.74
CA MET A 165 -0.52 1.03 -3.53
C MET A 165 -0.11 2.50 -3.43
N THR A 166 0.39 3.08 -4.54
CA THR A 166 0.72 4.50 -4.63
C THR A 166 -0.49 5.39 -4.36
N GLU A 167 -1.66 5.11 -4.96
CA GLU A 167 -2.88 5.88 -4.72
C GLU A 167 -3.31 5.84 -3.25
N PHE A 168 -3.24 4.66 -2.62
CA PHE A 168 -3.58 4.50 -1.20
C PHE A 168 -2.62 5.29 -0.30
N ALA A 169 -1.32 5.24 -0.57
CA ALA A 169 -0.32 6.01 0.15
C ALA A 169 -0.53 7.51 -0.02
N LEU A 170 -0.83 7.94 -1.25
CA LEU A 170 -1.06 9.33 -1.59
C LEU A 170 -2.30 9.88 -0.89
N LEU A 171 -3.41 9.14 -0.92
CA LEU A 171 -4.64 9.48 -0.20
C LEU A 171 -4.36 9.66 1.30
N ASN A 172 -3.60 8.76 1.90
CA ASN A 172 -3.25 8.86 3.32
C ASN A 172 -2.34 10.05 3.64
N MET A 173 -1.46 10.44 2.70
CA MET A 173 -0.61 11.62 2.87
C MET A 173 -1.35 12.94 2.67
N HIS A 174 -2.46 12.92 1.94
CA HIS A 174 -3.30 14.11 1.71
C HIS A 174 -4.45 14.23 2.73
N LEU A 175 -4.54 13.36 3.74
CA LEU A 175 -5.49 13.58 4.83
C LEU A 175 -5.13 14.85 5.60
N LYS A 176 -5.96 15.88 5.44
CA LYS A 176 -5.77 17.18 6.08
C LYS A 176 -5.84 17.09 7.60
N GLU A 177 -6.79 16.29 8.09
CA GLU A 177 -6.91 15.94 9.50
C GLU A 177 -6.77 14.43 9.65
N ARG A 178 -5.73 14.01 10.39
CA ARG A 178 -5.43 12.59 10.61
C ARG A 178 -6.24 12.03 11.78
N PRO A 179 -6.62 10.75 11.73
CA PRO A 179 -7.18 10.06 12.89
C PRO A 179 -6.25 10.13 14.10
N ILE A 180 -6.81 10.37 15.27
CA ILE A 180 -6.08 10.33 16.54
C ILE A 180 -6.36 9.00 17.23
N TYR A 181 -5.32 8.17 17.31
CA TYR A 181 -5.40 6.86 17.97
C TYR A 181 -5.05 6.96 19.45
N GLN A 182 -5.82 6.28 20.30
CA GLN A 182 -5.66 6.32 21.75
C GLN A 182 -5.78 4.92 22.35
N SER A 183 -5.04 4.69 23.43
CA SER A 183 -5.19 3.51 24.30
C SER A 183 -5.91 3.93 25.56
N GLU A 184 -7.11 3.41 25.78
CA GLU A 184 -7.90 3.62 26.98
C GLU A 184 -7.67 2.46 27.94
N LEU A 185 -7.30 2.79 29.17
CA LEU A 185 -7.02 1.83 30.24
C LEU A 185 -8.03 2.06 31.36
N ASP A 186 -8.87 1.05 31.61
CA ASP A 186 -9.72 1.01 32.79
C ASP A 186 -9.02 0.12 33.84
N MET A 187 -8.38 0.77 34.81
CA MET A 187 -7.65 0.08 35.87
C MET A 187 -8.57 -0.60 36.88
N LEU A 188 -9.85 -0.20 36.96
CA LEU A 188 -10.81 -0.81 37.89
C LEU A 188 -11.37 -2.11 37.31
N ASN A 189 -11.72 -2.09 36.03
CA ASN A 189 -12.29 -3.24 35.33
C ASN A 189 -11.22 -4.09 34.60
N GLU A 190 -9.95 -3.70 34.70
CA GLU A 190 -8.80 -4.34 34.05
C GLU A 190 -8.99 -4.50 32.53
N THR A 191 -9.61 -3.50 31.89
CA THR A 191 -9.86 -3.53 30.45
C THR A 191 -8.95 -2.57 29.70
N HIS A 192 -8.56 -2.99 28.50
CA HIS A 192 -7.79 -2.18 27.57
C HIS A 192 -8.57 -2.05 26.26
N ARG A 193 -8.68 -0.83 25.74
CA ARG A 193 -9.32 -0.54 24.47
C ARG A 193 -8.41 0.32 23.62
N ILE A 194 -8.37 0.05 22.32
CA ILE A 194 -7.79 0.98 21.34
C ILE A 194 -8.94 1.61 20.60
N VAL A 195 -8.91 2.94 20.54
CA VAL A 195 -9.96 3.77 19.96
C VAL A 195 -9.34 4.74 18.96
N ALA A 196 -10.14 5.23 18.02
CA ALA A 196 -9.73 6.25 17.06
C ALA A 196 -10.75 7.40 17.04
N ARG A 197 -10.26 8.62 17.21
CA ARG A 197 -11.05 9.84 17.03
C ARG A 197 -10.84 10.35 15.61
N LEU A 198 -11.94 10.46 14.88
CA LEU A 198 -11.96 10.97 13.52
C LEU A 198 -12.37 12.45 13.53
N PRO A 199 -11.92 13.24 12.54
CA PRO A 199 -12.54 14.53 12.29
C PRO A 199 -14.01 14.35 11.92
N ASP A 200 -14.87 15.30 12.30
CA ASP A 200 -16.30 15.26 11.96
C ASP A 200 -16.54 15.24 10.45
N ARG A 201 -15.62 15.86 9.69
CA ARG A 201 -15.61 15.91 8.23
C ARG A 201 -14.20 15.64 7.72
N PRO A 202 -13.90 14.40 7.32
CA PRO A 202 -12.63 14.10 6.67
C PRO A 202 -12.50 14.89 5.37
N GLU A 203 -11.38 15.59 5.22
CA GLU A 203 -11.03 16.37 4.04
C GLU A 203 -9.66 15.94 3.52
N LEU A 204 -9.46 16.12 2.20
CA LEU A 204 -8.16 15.98 1.58
C LEU A 204 -7.57 17.37 1.32
N ASP A 205 -6.27 17.50 1.51
CA ASP A 205 -5.49 18.64 1.01
C ASP A 205 -5.46 18.66 -0.52
N GLU A 206 -4.95 19.75 -1.10
CA GLU A 206 -4.76 19.86 -2.55
C GLU A 206 -3.85 18.75 -3.07
N TRP A 207 -4.30 18.10 -4.16
CA TRP A 207 -3.64 16.94 -4.72
C TRP A 207 -2.27 17.27 -5.33
N SER A 208 -1.22 16.64 -4.82
CA SER A 208 0.14 16.80 -5.34
C SER A 208 0.47 15.75 -6.41
N TYR A 209 0.40 16.17 -7.67
CA TYR A 209 0.82 15.34 -8.81
C TYR A 209 2.33 15.04 -8.77
N GLU A 210 3.15 16.00 -8.36
CA GLU A 210 4.60 15.78 -8.23
C GLU A 210 4.89 14.64 -7.24
N LEU A 211 4.24 14.66 -6.07
CA LEU A 211 4.39 13.61 -5.07
C LEU A 211 3.90 12.26 -5.61
N ARG A 212 2.76 12.24 -6.31
CA ARG A 212 2.24 11.04 -6.98
C ARG A 212 3.27 10.45 -7.94
N GLY A 213 3.85 11.28 -8.80
CA GLY A 213 4.84 10.88 -9.79
C GLY A 213 6.10 10.29 -9.16
N GLN A 214 6.62 10.95 -8.11
CA GLN A 214 7.78 10.45 -7.36
C GLN A 214 7.49 9.11 -6.67
N MET A 215 6.32 8.96 -6.04
CA MET A 215 5.91 7.70 -5.41
C MET A 215 5.77 6.57 -6.43
N LEU A 216 5.12 6.83 -7.57
CA LEU A 216 4.91 5.83 -8.61
C LEU A 216 6.25 5.42 -9.23
N TRP A 217 7.14 6.38 -9.49
CA TRP A 217 8.50 6.12 -9.97
C TRP A 217 9.26 5.17 -9.04
N ASN A 218 9.21 5.43 -7.73
CA ASN A 218 9.88 4.59 -6.74
C ASN A 218 9.21 3.21 -6.60
N ALA A 219 7.87 3.15 -6.59
CA ALA A 219 7.12 1.90 -6.45
C ALA A 219 7.40 0.89 -7.57
N LEU A 220 7.70 1.40 -8.77
CA LEU A 220 8.01 0.64 -9.98
C LEU A 220 9.52 0.49 -10.23
N GLY A 221 10.37 0.94 -9.31
CA GLY A 221 11.83 0.98 -9.45
C GLY A 221 12.47 -0.32 -9.97
N HIS A 222 12.01 -1.46 -9.45
CA HIS A 222 12.48 -2.79 -9.84
C HIS A 222 12.03 -3.23 -11.24
N ALA A 223 10.92 -2.67 -11.73
CA ALA A 223 10.30 -3.01 -13.02
C ALA A 223 10.91 -2.20 -14.17
N TRP A 224 11.41 -0.97 -13.92
CA TRP A 224 11.95 -0.10 -14.98
C TRP A 224 12.98 -0.74 -15.90
N PRO A 225 13.95 -1.57 -15.43
CA PRO A 225 14.90 -2.23 -16.33
C PRO A 225 14.27 -3.24 -17.31
N GLN A 226 13.10 -3.77 -16.95
CA GLN A 226 12.41 -4.82 -17.69
C GLN A 226 11.38 -4.24 -18.67
N LEU A 227 10.86 -3.06 -18.37
CA LEU A 227 9.92 -2.37 -19.23
C LEU A 227 10.59 -1.94 -20.54
N ARG A 228 9.81 -2.01 -21.63
CA ARG A 228 10.22 -1.61 -22.97
C ARG A 228 9.22 -0.59 -23.46
N PHE A 229 9.73 0.59 -23.81
CA PHE A 229 8.93 1.70 -24.31
C PHE A 229 9.24 1.87 -25.79
N ALA A 230 8.26 1.59 -26.64
CA ALA A 230 8.42 1.77 -28.08
C ALA A 230 8.57 3.26 -28.38
N GLY A 231 9.68 3.65 -29.01
CA GLY A 231 9.90 5.04 -29.44
C GLY A 231 10.29 6.04 -28.35
N ALA A 232 10.50 5.62 -27.10
CA ALA A 232 10.88 6.50 -26.00
C ALA A 232 12.13 6.02 -25.25
N THR A 233 12.95 6.98 -24.84
CA THR A 233 14.10 6.78 -23.94
C THR A 233 13.64 6.64 -22.49
N LYS A 234 14.51 6.11 -21.63
CA LYS A 234 14.22 5.98 -20.19
C LYS A 234 13.99 7.35 -19.55
N GLU A 235 14.78 8.35 -19.96
CA GLU A 235 14.72 9.72 -19.45
C GLU A 235 13.42 10.42 -19.85
N GLU A 236 12.88 10.13 -21.03
CA GLU A 236 11.56 10.62 -21.46
C GLU A 236 10.44 9.98 -20.63
N VAL A 237 10.51 8.68 -20.39
CA VAL A 237 9.54 7.98 -19.54
C VAL A 237 9.59 8.48 -18.11
N GLU A 238 10.79 8.63 -17.55
CA GLU A 238 10.98 9.20 -16.21
C GLU A 238 10.32 10.57 -16.10
N ARG A 239 10.56 11.44 -17.08
CA ARG A 239 9.94 12.78 -17.11
C ARG A 239 8.41 12.70 -17.11
N VAL A 240 7.82 11.80 -17.89
CA VAL A 240 6.36 11.61 -17.97
C VAL A 240 5.81 11.00 -16.68
N VAL A 241 6.49 10.04 -16.06
CA VAL A 241 6.05 9.48 -14.77
C VAL A 241 6.07 10.56 -13.69
N LEU A 242 7.13 11.38 -13.67
CA LEU A 242 7.34 12.43 -12.67
C LEU A 242 6.39 13.62 -12.82
N THR A 243 5.64 13.76 -13.93
CA THR A 243 4.52 14.71 -13.98
C THR A 243 3.37 14.31 -13.06
N GLY A 244 3.32 13.03 -12.64
CA GLY A 244 2.24 12.47 -11.83
C GLY A 244 0.95 12.20 -12.59
N THR A 245 0.91 12.36 -13.91
CA THR A 245 -0.30 12.15 -14.71
C THR A 245 -0.39 10.78 -15.35
N LEU A 246 0.72 10.03 -15.39
CA LEU A 246 0.73 8.68 -15.94
C LEU A 246 -0.15 7.74 -15.11
N SER A 247 -0.99 6.96 -15.78
CA SER A 247 -1.67 5.80 -15.20
C SER A 247 -1.37 4.53 -15.98
N ILE A 248 -1.24 3.43 -15.26
CA ILE A 248 -1.14 2.05 -15.75
C ILE A 248 -2.48 1.32 -15.52
N LEU A 249 -3.29 1.83 -14.59
CA LEU A 249 -4.62 1.34 -14.25
C LEU A 249 -5.66 1.76 -15.29
N PHE A 250 -5.62 3.01 -15.76
CA PHE A 250 -6.57 3.56 -16.72
C PHE A 250 -5.88 4.11 -17.97
N ASP A 251 -6.54 4.00 -19.12
CA ASP A 251 -6.12 4.66 -20.36
C ASP A 251 -6.46 6.17 -20.36
N ASP A 252 -6.06 6.89 -21.42
CA ASP A 252 -6.32 8.34 -21.56
C ASP A 252 -7.81 8.69 -21.65
N GLN A 253 -8.68 7.71 -21.89
CA GLN A 253 -10.13 7.87 -21.89
C GLN A 253 -10.78 7.47 -20.54
N GLY A 254 -9.97 7.04 -19.56
CA GLY A 254 -10.42 6.61 -18.25
C GLY A 254 -10.96 5.19 -18.19
N ASN A 255 -10.75 4.37 -19.23
CA ASN A 255 -11.14 2.96 -19.22
C ASN A 255 -10.07 2.11 -18.55
N PHE A 256 -10.50 1.07 -17.84
CA PHE A 256 -9.58 0.13 -17.20
C PHE A 256 -8.78 -0.69 -18.23
N VAL A 257 -7.46 -0.73 -18.03
CA VAL A 257 -6.54 -1.42 -18.92
C VAL A 257 -6.53 -2.93 -18.64
N THR A 258 -7.05 -3.71 -19.58
CA THR A 258 -7.24 -5.16 -19.45
C THR A 258 -6.19 -6.02 -20.17
N SER A 259 -5.37 -5.45 -21.06
CA SER A 259 -4.40 -6.19 -21.87
C SER A 259 -2.97 -5.63 -21.77
N PRO A 260 -1.94 -6.49 -21.76
CA PRO A 260 -0.54 -6.08 -21.93
C PRO A 260 -0.36 -5.50 -23.32
N GLY A 261 0.07 -4.25 -23.44
CA GLY A 261 0.59 -3.77 -24.73
C GLY A 261 0.58 -2.27 -24.96
N ASN A 262 -0.28 -1.53 -24.29
CA ASN A 262 -0.30 -0.08 -24.43
C ASN A 262 -0.03 0.56 -23.07
N PHE A 263 1.24 0.54 -22.64
CA PHE A 263 1.71 1.74 -21.94
C PHE A 263 1.40 2.91 -22.88
N PRO A 264 0.87 4.04 -22.40
CA PRO A 264 0.57 5.18 -23.25
C PRO A 264 1.89 5.76 -23.80
N GLY A 265 2.42 5.12 -24.86
CA GLY A 265 3.53 5.62 -25.66
C GLY A 265 3.13 6.90 -26.40
N ASN A 266 1.82 7.14 -26.56
CA ASN A 266 1.31 8.39 -27.10
C ASN A 266 1.44 9.58 -26.12
N ALA A 267 1.56 9.34 -24.80
CA ALA A 267 1.80 10.43 -23.85
C ALA A 267 3.21 11.03 -24.02
N ALA A 268 4.20 10.22 -24.42
CA ALA A 268 5.54 10.72 -24.75
C ALA A 268 5.55 11.50 -26.07
N GLU A 269 4.81 11.07 -27.09
CA GLU A 269 4.68 11.80 -28.37
C GLU A 269 3.89 13.11 -28.24
N GLU A 270 2.80 13.15 -27.44
CA GLU A 270 2.00 14.36 -27.25
C GLU A 270 2.63 15.38 -26.28
N ALA A 271 3.39 14.93 -25.27
CA ALA A 271 4.10 15.83 -24.36
C ALA A 271 5.30 16.53 -25.03
N LEU A 272 5.92 15.90 -26.03
CA LEU A 272 7.07 16.45 -26.77
C LEU A 272 6.67 17.36 -27.94
N THR A 273 5.40 17.35 -28.37
CA THR A 273 4.91 18.19 -29.48
C THR A 273 4.24 19.49 -29.03
N LYS A 274 4.03 19.69 -27.71
CA LYS A 274 3.37 20.87 -27.13
C LYS A 274 4.29 21.79 -26.31
N SER A 275 5.61 21.59 -26.32
CA SER A 275 6.59 22.50 -25.69
C SER A 275 7.25 23.44 -26.69
#